data_AF-A0A2X3KMC6-F1
#
_entry.id   AF-A0A2X3KMC6-F1
#
_cell.length_a   1.000
_cell.length_b   1.000
_cell.length_c   1.000
_cell.angle_alpha   90.00
_cell.angle_beta   90.00
_cell.angle_gamma   90.00
#
_symmetry.space_group_name_H-M   'P 1'
#
loop_
_entity.id
_entity.type
_entity.pdbx_description
1 polymer ?
#
loop_
_entity_poly.entity_id
_entity_poly.type
_entity_poly.pdbx_seq_one_letter_code
_entity_poly.pdbx_strand_id
1 'polypeptide(L)'
;MVQDSSALAPFFRAQIEKNNQYNSVWGKHYRQLVEQIQAEKPNFSEATIRQVWYERDNGVSSLMQGGMSLVEFENAQKDLLTLTRQIAEECTQENYNRVIERLIKLKADGVLNKVYRALCNRAFAAIYPSKISSVVNVNNFFSCYNYCNNHFQLGLSGEREWLARNVDLKETLNRALGDDIDPIELNMSLWHLYAYEIQDKNCYRFSWKRKCFTRK
;
A
#
# COMPACT_ATOMS: atom_id res chain seq x y z
N MET A 1 1.77 17.94 -18.10
CA MET A 1 0.78 19.02 -18.25
C MET A 1 -0.02 19.05 -16.97
N VAL A 2 -0.11 20.19 -16.30
CA VAL A 2 -0.96 20.33 -15.11
C VAL A 2 -2.42 20.35 -15.56
N GLN A 3 -3.28 19.62 -14.87
CA GLN A 3 -4.72 19.59 -15.06
C GLN A 3 -5.41 20.21 -13.84
N ASP A 4 -6.62 20.71 -14.02
CA ASP A 4 -7.44 21.14 -12.89
C ASP A 4 -8.04 19.93 -12.15
N SER A 5 -8.62 20.19 -10.98
CA SER A 5 -9.20 19.15 -10.12
C SER A 5 -10.40 18.44 -10.73
N SER A 6 -11.08 19.02 -11.74
CA SER A 6 -12.22 18.39 -12.41
C SER A 6 -11.80 17.21 -13.29
N ALA A 7 -10.54 17.17 -13.72
CA ALA A 7 -9.98 16.04 -14.47
C ALA A 7 -9.65 14.82 -13.61
N LEU A 8 -9.65 14.95 -12.27
CA LEU A 8 -9.28 13.87 -11.35
C LEU A 8 -10.20 12.66 -11.47
N ALA A 9 -11.52 12.88 -11.40
CA ALA A 9 -12.49 11.78 -11.41
C ALA A 9 -12.52 11.04 -12.76
N PRO A 10 -12.58 11.72 -13.92
CA PRO A 10 -12.46 11.05 -15.22
C PRO A 10 -11.16 10.25 -15.36
N PHE A 11 -10.03 10.79 -14.88
CA PHE A 11 -8.74 10.10 -14.94
C PHE A 11 -8.77 8.79 -14.15
N PHE A 12 -9.19 8.83 -12.88
CA PHE A 12 -9.21 7.62 -12.03
C PHE A 12 -10.25 6.60 -12.48
N ARG A 13 -11.43 7.02 -12.98
CA ARG A 13 -12.41 6.09 -13.57
C ARG A 13 -11.81 5.35 -14.78
N ALA A 14 -11.11 6.06 -15.66
CA ALA A 14 -10.42 5.41 -16.79
C ALA A 14 -9.28 4.48 -16.37
N GLN A 15 -8.60 4.75 -15.24
CA GLN A 15 -7.58 3.83 -14.69
C GLN A 15 -8.22 2.59 -14.07
N ILE A 16 -9.36 2.75 -13.37
CA ILE A 16 -10.13 1.65 -12.78
C ILE A 16 -10.61 0.69 -13.87
N GLU A 17 -11.14 1.19 -14.98
CA GLU A 17 -11.59 0.36 -16.12
C GLU A 17 -10.45 -0.52 -16.71
N LYS A 18 -9.20 -0.10 -16.54
CA LYS A 18 -8.01 -0.84 -17.00
C LYS A 18 -7.48 -1.84 -15.97
N ASN A 19 -7.99 -1.84 -14.74
CA ASN A 19 -7.46 -2.70 -13.68
C ASN A 19 -7.40 -4.18 -14.10
N ASN A 20 -8.48 -4.70 -14.68
CA ASN A 20 -8.54 -6.08 -15.16
C ASN A 20 -7.71 -6.34 -16.43
N GLN A 21 -7.39 -5.30 -17.20
CA GLN A 21 -6.49 -5.41 -18.35
C GLN A 21 -5.04 -5.59 -17.89
N TYR A 22 -4.66 -4.93 -16.78
CA TYR A 22 -3.35 -5.09 -16.17
C TYR A 22 -3.23 -6.38 -15.36
N ASN A 23 -4.24 -6.71 -14.55
CA ASN A 23 -4.28 -7.93 -13.75
C ASN A 23 -5.71 -8.33 -13.36
N SER A 24 -6.29 -9.28 -14.09
CA SER A 24 -7.68 -9.73 -13.92
C SER A 24 -7.95 -10.57 -12.66
N VAL A 25 -6.91 -11.08 -11.98
CA VAL A 25 -7.08 -11.92 -10.78
C VAL A 25 -6.86 -11.15 -9.48
N TRP A 26 -6.17 -10.01 -9.55
CA TRP A 26 -5.76 -9.26 -8.36
C TRP A 26 -6.94 -8.78 -7.52
N GLY A 27 -7.95 -8.14 -8.13
CA GLY A 27 -9.11 -7.64 -7.39
C GLY A 27 -9.84 -8.74 -6.61
N LYS A 28 -9.95 -9.94 -7.19
CA LYS A 28 -10.56 -11.10 -6.53
C LYS A 28 -9.75 -11.55 -5.31
N HIS A 29 -8.44 -11.73 -5.45
CA HIS A 29 -7.59 -12.15 -4.34
C HIS A 29 -7.52 -11.11 -3.22
N TYR A 30 -7.45 -9.82 -3.57
CA TYR A 30 -7.49 -8.74 -2.59
C TYR A 30 -8.80 -8.81 -1.79
N ARG A 31 -9.94 -8.93 -2.49
CA ARG A 31 -11.25 -8.97 -1.85
C ARG A 31 -11.41 -10.17 -0.92
N GLN A 32 -10.97 -11.35 -1.34
CA GLN A 32 -10.98 -12.56 -0.51
C GLN A 32 -10.20 -12.36 0.81
N LEU A 33 -8.99 -11.81 0.74
CA LEU A 33 -8.20 -11.55 1.95
C LEU A 33 -8.85 -10.49 2.85
N VAL A 34 -9.38 -9.41 2.27
CA VAL A 34 -10.08 -8.37 3.04
C VAL A 34 -11.31 -8.95 3.75
N GLU A 35 -12.14 -9.72 3.05
CA GLU A 35 -13.32 -10.37 3.63
C GLU A 35 -12.94 -11.31 4.78
N GLN A 36 -11.89 -12.13 4.60
CA GLN A 36 -11.35 -12.99 5.66
C GLN A 36 -10.87 -12.18 6.88
N ILE A 37 -10.10 -11.11 6.66
CA ILE A 37 -9.61 -10.23 7.73
C ILE A 37 -10.76 -9.56 8.48
N GLN A 38 -11.79 -9.08 7.78
CA GLN A 38 -12.94 -8.45 8.44
C GLN A 38 -13.76 -9.48 9.24
N ALA A 39 -13.90 -10.71 8.75
CA ALA A 39 -14.61 -11.78 9.45
C ALA A 39 -13.89 -12.23 10.73
N GLU A 40 -12.54 -12.19 10.74
CA GLU A 40 -11.76 -12.62 11.89
C GLU A 40 -11.50 -11.51 12.91
N LYS A 41 -11.64 -10.23 12.57
CA LYS A 41 -11.30 -9.11 13.44
C LYS A 41 -12.10 -9.14 14.76
N PRO A 42 -11.47 -8.98 15.95
CA PRO A 42 -10.04 -8.78 16.22
C PRO A 42 -9.25 -10.09 16.49
N ASN A 43 -9.87 -11.25 16.36
CA ASN A 43 -9.30 -12.57 16.65
C ASN A 43 -8.78 -13.27 15.39
N PHE A 44 -7.67 -12.76 14.87
CA PHE A 44 -7.04 -13.29 13.66
C PHE A 44 -6.49 -14.71 13.84
N SER A 45 -6.70 -15.55 12.82
CA SER A 45 -6.15 -16.89 12.74
C SER A 45 -4.68 -16.87 12.37
N GLU A 46 -3.95 -17.95 12.71
CA GLU A 46 -2.56 -18.11 12.30
C GLU A 46 -2.37 -18.07 10.78
N ALA A 47 -3.36 -18.58 10.03
CA ALA A 47 -3.37 -18.54 8.57
C ALA A 47 -3.43 -17.09 8.05
N THR A 48 -4.31 -16.25 8.60
CA THR A 48 -4.38 -14.83 8.24
C THR A 48 -3.08 -14.09 8.58
N ILE A 49 -2.48 -14.36 9.74
CA ILE A 49 -1.19 -13.75 10.11
C ILE A 49 -0.10 -14.13 9.10
N ARG A 50 -0.07 -15.39 8.66
CA ARG A 50 0.85 -15.85 7.61
C ARG A 50 0.62 -15.13 6.28
N GLN A 51 -0.63 -15.02 5.82
CA GLN A 51 -0.98 -14.33 4.58
C GLN A 51 -0.59 -12.85 4.60
N VAL A 52 -0.79 -12.16 5.72
CA VAL A 52 -0.49 -10.72 5.84
C VAL A 52 1.02 -10.46 5.92
N TRP A 53 1.74 -11.19 6.77
CA TRP A 53 3.11 -10.86 7.14
C TRP A 53 4.19 -11.68 6.41
N TYR A 54 3.88 -12.88 5.95
CA TYR A 54 4.86 -13.78 5.36
C TYR A 54 4.67 -13.96 3.85
N GLU A 55 3.43 -14.17 3.39
CA GLU A 55 3.17 -14.44 1.99
C GLU A 55 3.57 -13.25 1.10
N ARG A 56 4.29 -13.56 0.02
CA ARG A 56 4.86 -12.56 -0.88
C ARG A 56 3.75 -11.82 -1.62
N ASP A 57 2.88 -12.59 -2.24
CA ASP A 57 1.69 -12.14 -2.93
C ASP A 57 0.48 -12.62 -2.13
N ASN A 58 -0.22 -11.67 -1.54
CA ASN A 58 -1.39 -11.93 -0.72
C ASN A 58 -2.62 -11.16 -1.25
N GLY A 59 -2.57 -10.69 -2.50
CA GLY A 59 -3.64 -9.87 -3.07
C GLY A 59 -3.70 -8.42 -2.56
N VAL A 60 -3.04 -8.02 -1.47
CA VAL A 60 -3.00 -6.60 -1.06
C VAL A 60 -1.85 -5.88 -1.76
N SER A 61 -0.65 -6.45 -1.71
CA SER A 61 0.53 -5.88 -2.38
C SER A 61 1.56 -6.96 -2.69
N SER A 62 2.25 -6.84 -3.82
CA SER A 62 3.42 -7.67 -4.13
C SER A 62 4.70 -6.98 -3.68
N LEU A 63 5.22 -7.33 -2.50
CA LEU A 63 6.54 -6.88 -2.07
C LEU A 63 7.60 -7.83 -2.66
N MET A 64 8.69 -7.28 -3.22
CA MET A 64 9.79 -8.10 -3.73
C MET A 64 10.51 -8.88 -2.61
N GLN A 65 11.17 -9.99 -3.01
CA GLN A 65 11.86 -10.98 -2.18
C GLN A 65 12.87 -10.38 -1.18
N GLY A 66 13.05 -11.05 -0.04
CA GLY A 66 14.01 -10.68 1.01
C GLY A 66 13.41 -9.94 2.21
N GLY A 67 12.11 -10.13 2.46
CA GLY A 67 11.42 -9.65 3.66
C GLY A 67 11.88 -10.41 4.89
N MET A 68 11.02 -11.27 5.41
CA MET A 68 11.22 -12.07 6.62
C MET A 68 11.45 -13.53 6.23
N SER A 69 12.42 -14.22 6.85
CA SER A 69 12.60 -15.66 6.61
C SER A 69 11.47 -16.48 7.25
N LEU A 70 11.25 -17.73 6.82
CA LEU A 70 10.22 -18.57 7.43
C LEU A 70 10.49 -18.80 8.92
N VAL A 71 11.74 -19.10 9.29
CA VAL A 71 12.14 -19.32 10.69
C VAL A 71 11.92 -18.05 11.52
N GLU A 72 12.26 -16.88 10.98
CA GLU A 72 12.00 -15.60 11.65
C GLU A 72 10.50 -15.35 11.82
N PHE A 73 9.68 -15.65 10.80
CA PHE A 73 8.23 -15.53 10.89
C PHE A 73 7.62 -16.45 11.96
N GLU A 74 8.01 -17.73 11.96
CA GLU A 74 7.53 -18.72 12.92
C GLU A 74 7.89 -18.32 14.36
N ASN A 75 9.11 -17.83 14.58
CA ASN A 75 9.55 -17.32 15.87
C ASN A 75 8.80 -16.04 16.31
N ALA A 76 8.48 -15.15 15.36
CA ALA A 76 7.81 -13.88 15.64
C ALA A 76 6.27 -13.96 15.60
N GLN A 77 5.67 -15.11 15.29
CA GLN A 77 4.24 -15.23 14.95
C GLN A 77 3.31 -14.64 16.02
N LYS A 78 3.61 -14.88 17.31
CA LYS A 78 2.82 -14.34 18.43
C LYS A 78 2.92 -12.81 18.53
N ASP A 79 4.10 -12.25 18.28
CA ASP A 79 4.32 -10.80 18.26
C ASP A 79 3.62 -10.15 17.07
N LEU A 80 3.66 -10.79 15.90
CA LEU A 80 2.96 -10.34 14.69
C LEU A 80 1.43 -10.40 14.87
N LEU A 81 0.89 -11.43 15.53
CA LEU A 81 -0.52 -11.48 15.91
C LEU A 81 -0.87 -10.31 16.84
N THR A 82 -0.04 -10.04 17.84
CA THR A 82 -0.27 -8.92 18.77
C THR A 82 -0.21 -7.56 18.07
N LEU A 83 0.74 -7.37 17.16
CA LEU A 83 0.81 -6.18 16.30
C LEU A 83 -0.43 -6.04 15.43
N THR A 84 -0.91 -7.13 14.82
CA THR A 84 -2.09 -7.10 13.94
C THR A 84 -3.35 -6.72 14.71
N ARG A 85 -3.50 -7.23 15.94
CA ARG A 85 -4.57 -6.81 16.87
C ARG A 85 -4.51 -5.32 17.18
N GLN A 86 -3.32 -4.82 17.47
CA GLN A 86 -3.11 -3.39 17.73
C GLN A 86 -3.43 -2.54 16.50
N ILE A 87 -2.98 -2.93 15.30
CA ILE A 87 -3.34 -2.26 14.04
C ILE A 87 -4.86 -2.20 13.89
N ALA A 88 -5.56 -3.28 14.24
CA ALA A 88 -7.00 -3.39 14.10
C ALA A 88 -7.81 -2.54 15.10
N GLU A 89 -7.18 -1.98 16.15
CA GLU A 89 -7.84 -1.07 17.10
C GLU A 89 -8.38 0.15 16.34
N GLU A 90 -7.52 0.86 15.61
CA GLU A 90 -7.90 2.06 14.86
C GLU A 90 -6.90 2.44 13.76
N CYS A 91 -7.40 3.14 12.74
CA CYS A 91 -6.58 3.68 11.66
C CYS A 91 -6.25 5.16 11.95
N THR A 92 -5.34 5.38 12.91
CA THR A 92 -4.89 6.73 13.34
C THR A 92 -3.37 6.83 13.28
N GLN A 93 -2.86 8.06 13.15
CA GLN A 93 -1.42 8.31 13.18
C GLN A 93 -0.79 7.93 14.53
N GLU A 94 -1.53 8.11 15.63
CA GLU A 94 -1.09 7.70 16.97
C GLU A 94 -0.90 6.18 17.05
N ASN A 95 -1.90 5.39 16.63
CA ASN A 95 -1.78 3.95 16.63
C ASN A 95 -0.67 3.47 15.69
N TYR A 96 -0.55 4.07 14.51
CA TYR A 96 0.55 3.79 13.58
C TYR A 96 1.92 4.00 14.22
N ASN A 97 2.12 5.12 14.91
CA ASN A 97 3.38 5.41 15.61
C ASN A 97 3.68 4.35 16.68
N ARG A 98 2.68 3.99 17.50
CA ARG A 98 2.82 2.94 18.53
C ARG A 98 3.16 1.57 17.93
N VAL A 99 2.55 1.21 16.79
CA VAL A 99 2.86 -0.04 16.07
C VAL A 99 4.29 -0.02 15.51
N ILE A 100 4.72 1.11 14.94
CA ILE A 100 6.08 1.29 14.44
C ILE A 100 7.12 1.21 15.56
N GLU A 101 6.86 1.85 16.70
CA GLU A 101 7.73 1.76 17.89
C GLU A 101 7.88 0.32 18.36
N ARG A 102 6.78 -0.44 18.38
CA ARG A 102 6.83 -1.86 18.73
C ARG A 102 7.61 -2.69 17.71
N LEU A 103 7.51 -2.41 16.41
CA LEU A 103 8.36 -3.03 15.39
C LEU A 103 9.85 -2.70 15.57
N ILE A 104 10.17 -1.46 15.96
CA ILE A 104 11.55 -1.05 16.28
C ILE A 104 12.05 -1.84 17.49
N LYS A 105 11.22 -1.99 18.52
CA LYS A 105 11.55 -2.78 19.71
C LYS A 105 11.78 -4.26 19.39
N LEU A 106 10.91 -4.89 18.60
CA LEU A 106 11.10 -6.30 18.18
C LEU A 106 12.40 -6.51 17.41
N LYS A 107 12.84 -5.52 16.63
CA LYS A 107 14.17 -5.55 16.01
C LYS A 107 15.28 -5.46 17.06
N ALA A 108 15.17 -4.51 18.00
CA ALA A 108 16.17 -4.31 19.04
C ALA A 108 16.33 -5.54 19.94
N ASP A 109 15.23 -6.24 20.22
CA ASP A 109 15.17 -7.45 21.03
C ASP A 109 15.62 -8.72 20.26
N GLY A 110 15.96 -8.59 18.97
CA GLY A 110 16.43 -9.71 18.13
C GLY A 110 15.33 -10.65 17.64
N VAL A 111 14.05 -10.33 17.89
CA VAL A 111 12.90 -11.09 17.36
C VAL A 111 12.77 -10.92 15.85
N LEU A 112 13.05 -9.70 15.36
CA LEU A 112 13.05 -9.37 13.93
C LEU A 112 14.45 -8.93 13.48
N ASN A 113 14.86 -9.32 12.29
CA ASN A 113 16.15 -8.95 11.71
C ASN A 113 16.19 -7.47 11.26
N LYS A 114 15.03 -6.87 10.99
CA LYS A 114 14.88 -5.46 10.60
C LYS A 114 13.50 -4.92 10.92
N VAL A 115 13.35 -3.60 10.79
CA VAL A 115 12.04 -2.94 10.94
C VAL A 115 11.25 -3.09 9.64
N TYR A 116 10.30 -4.02 9.61
CA TYR A 116 9.49 -4.36 8.44
C TYR A 116 8.36 -3.34 8.15
N ARG A 117 8.73 -2.07 7.92
CA ARG A 117 7.76 -0.98 7.69
C ARG A 117 6.79 -1.26 6.53
N ALA A 118 7.27 -1.81 5.42
CA ALA A 118 6.41 -2.13 4.28
C ALA A 118 5.41 -3.26 4.58
N LEU A 119 5.78 -4.27 5.38
CA LEU A 119 4.84 -5.31 5.82
C LEU A 119 3.81 -4.74 6.81
N CYS A 120 4.23 -3.84 7.69
CA CYS A 120 3.33 -3.10 8.56
C CYS A 120 2.30 -2.29 7.76
N ASN A 121 2.76 -1.52 6.77
CA ASN A 121 1.90 -0.75 5.88
C ASN A 121 0.91 -1.65 5.12
N ARG A 122 1.35 -2.85 4.71
CA ARG A 122 0.48 -3.86 4.10
C ARG A 122 -0.59 -4.36 5.06
N ALA A 123 -0.25 -4.65 6.32
CA ALA A 123 -1.22 -5.06 7.33
C ALA A 123 -2.29 -3.98 7.54
N PHE A 124 -1.86 -2.72 7.67
CA PHE A 124 -2.77 -1.57 7.68
C PHE A 124 -3.67 -1.56 6.42
N ALA A 125 -3.10 -1.66 5.21
CA ALA A 125 -3.85 -1.60 3.95
C ALA A 125 -4.83 -2.77 3.73
N ALA A 126 -4.54 -3.91 4.34
CA ALA A 126 -5.42 -5.08 4.33
C ALA A 126 -6.60 -4.91 5.33
N ILE A 127 -6.34 -4.28 6.49
CA ILE A 127 -7.37 -4.05 7.53
C ILE A 127 -8.26 -2.85 7.18
N TYR A 128 -7.74 -1.82 6.52
CA TYR A 128 -8.44 -0.57 6.21
C TYR A 128 -8.38 -0.17 4.72
N PRO A 129 -8.80 -1.03 3.77
CA PRO A 129 -8.68 -0.76 2.33
C PRO A 129 -9.47 0.48 1.86
N SER A 130 -10.52 0.87 2.58
CA SER A 130 -11.29 2.10 2.31
C SER A 130 -10.58 3.37 2.73
N LYS A 131 -9.72 3.32 3.74
CA LYS A 131 -9.03 4.50 4.30
C LYS A 131 -7.63 4.69 3.74
N ILE A 132 -6.97 3.62 3.32
CA ILE A 132 -5.58 3.66 2.87
C ILE A 132 -5.36 2.77 1.65
N SER A 133 -4.39 3.16 0.84
CA SER A 133 -4.00 2.49 -0.39
C SER A 133 -3.10 1.28 -0.16
N SER A 134 -3.10 0.38 -1.14
CA SER A 134 -2.19 -0.77 -1.22
C SER A 134 -0.75 -0.42 -1.66
N VAL A 135 -0.44 0.86 -1.87
CA VAL A 135 0.92 1.31 -2.19
C VAL A 135 1.74 1.40 -0.90
N VAL A 136 2.28 0.27 -0.48
CA VAL A 136 2.86 0.08 0.86
C VAL A 136 4.31 0.58 0.99
N ASN A 137 5.03 0.72 -0.13
CA ASN A 137 6.36 1.33 -0.13
C ASN A 137 6.22 2.86 -0.04
N VAL A 138 6.88 3.47 0.95
CA VAL A 138 6.77 4.90 1.24
C VAL A 138 7.16 5.77 0.04
N ASN A 139 8.25 5.45 -0.66
CA ASN A 139 8.72 6.25 -1.79
C ASN A 139 7.78 6.13 -3.00
N ASN A 140 7.26 4.94 -3.26
CA ASN A 140 6.30 4.71 -4.34
C ASN A 140 5.01 5.47 -4.06
N PHE A 141 4.52 5.37 -2.82
CA PHE A 141 3.34 6.09 -2.38
C PHE A 141 3.52 7.60 -2.46
N PHE A 142 4.65 8.15 -2.00
CA PHE A 142 4.95 9.58 -2.12
C PHE A 142 5.03 10.05 -3.57
N SER A 143 5.47 9.17 -4.48
CA SER A 143 5.45 9.47 -5.90
C SER A 143 4.01 9.61 -6.42
N CYS A 144 3.11 8.68 -6.06
CA CYS A 144 1.67 8.81 -6.36
C CYS A 144 1.06 10.06 -5.75
N TYR A 145 1.32 10.30 -4.46
CA TYR A 145 0.80 11.45 -3.73
C TYR A 145 1.21 12.76 -4.42
N ASN A 146 2.50 12.93 -4.70
CA ASN A 146 3.01 14.13 -5.35
C ASN A 146 2.53 14.26 -6.80
N TYR A 147 2.39 13.15 -7.52
CA TYR A 147 1.78 13.17 -8.84
C TYR A 147 0.36 13.69 -8.75
N CYS A 148 -0.50 13.09 -7.91
CA CYS A 148 -1.89 13.51 -7.78
C CYS A 148 -2.00 14.97 -7.33
N ASN A 149 -1.24 15.36 -6.31
CA ASN A 149 -1.30 16.70 -5.76
C ASN A 149 -0.91 17.77 -6.80
N ASN A 150 0.18 17.55 -7.52
CA ASN A 150 0.70 18.53 -8.48
C ASN A 150 -0.05 18.49 -9.81
N HIS A 151 -0.44 17.30 -10.27
CA HIS A 151 -1.07 17.11 -11.58
C HIS A 151 -2.54 17.55 -11.58
N PHE A 152 -3.25 17.40 -10.46
CA PHE A 152 -4.68 17.79 -10.34
C PHE A 152 -4.92 18.98 -9.38
N GLN A 153 -3.84 19.61 -8.90
CA GLN A 153 -3.92 20.78 -8.00
C GLN A 153 -4.78 20.55 -6.75
N LEU A 154 -4.60 19.40 -6.10
CA LEU A 154 -5.48 18.96 -5.01
C LEU A 154 -5.33 19.75 -3.71
N GLY A 155 -4.26 20.54 -3.57
CA GLY A 155 -4.01 21.33 -2.36
C GLY A 155 -3.73 20.48 -1.11
N LEU A 156 -3.27 19.25 -1.29
CA LEU A 156 -3.01 18.32 -0.20
C LEU A 156 -1.84 18.81 0.67
N SER A 157 -1.92 18.49 1.96
CA SER A 157 -1.03 19.02 2.97
C SER A 157 0.42 18.49 2.88
N GLY A 158 1.36 19.24 3.43
CA GLY A 158 2.78 18.85 3.43
C GLY A 158 3.16 17.81 4.49
N GLU A 159 2.23 17.14 5.17
CA GLU A 159 2.53 16.27 6.32
C GLU A 159 3.56 15.18 6.02
N ARG A 160 4.53 14.92 6.90
CA ARG A 160 5.68 14.05 6.53
C ARG A 160 5.39 12.55 6.62
N GLU A 161 4.36 12.15 7.35
CA GLU A 161 4.14 10.75 7.68
C GLU A 161 3.36 9.99 6.60
N TRP A 162 3.69 8.70 6.44
CA TRP A 162 3.08 7.86 5.42
C TRP A 162 1.58 7.69 5.63
N LEU A 163 1.13 7.39 6.86
CA LEU A 163 -0.27 7.08 7.12
C LEU A 163 -1.15 8.31 6.87
N ALA A 164 -0.81 9.45 7.47
CA ALA A 164 -1.60 10.68 7.33
C ALA A 164 -1.75 11.11 5.87
N ARG A 165 -0.66 11.10 5.07
CA ARG A 165 -0.75 11.36 3.63
C ARG A 165 -1.61 10.35 2.88
N ASN A 166 -1.60 9.08 3.29
CA ASN A 166 -2.39 8.03 2.65
C ASN A 166 -3.88 8.22 2.90
N VAL A 167 -4.25 8.56 4.14
CA VAL A 167 -5.62 8.93 4.50
C VAL A 167 -6.05 10.18 3.75
N ASP A 168 -5.26 11.25 3.77
CA ASP A 168 -5.56 12.53 3.09
C ASP A 168 -5.80 12.35 1.58
N LEU A 169 -4.92 11.59 0.91
CA LEU A 169 -5.09 11.27 -0.50
C LEU A 169 -6.35 10.42 -0.75
N LYS A 170 -6.58 9.37 0.04
CA LYS A 170 -7.73 8.48 -0.15
C LYS A 170 -9.05 9.21 0.10
N GLU A 171 -9.14 10.03 1.13
CA GLU A 171 -10.32 10.85 1.41
C GLU A 171 -10.59 11.84 0.27
N THR A 172 -9.55 12.48 -0.26
CA THR A 172 -9.69 13.40 -1.39
C THR A 172 -10.15 12.68 -2.66
N LEU A 173 -9.61 11.50 -2.95
CA LEU A 173 -10.03 10.68 -4.09
C LEU A 173 -11.48 10.19 -3.94
N ASN A 174 -11.86 9.68 -2.78
CA ASN A 174 -13.24 9.25 -2.52
C ASN A 174 -14.23 10.42 -2.67
N ARG A 175 -13.90 11.61 -2.14
CA ARG A 175 -14.74 12.80 -2.27
C ARG A 175 -14.92 13.25 -3.73
N ALA A 176 -13.86 13.13 -4.53
CA ALA A 176 -13.91 13.49 -5.95
C ALA A 176 -14.63 12.45 -6.81
N LEU A 177 -14.50 11.17 -6.46
CA LEU A 177 -15.05 10.06 -7.24
C LEU A 177 -16.50 9.73 -6.90
N GLY A 178 -16.92 9.96 -5.65
CA GLY A 178 -18.22 9.56 -5.12
C GLY A 178 -18.19 8.22 -4.37
N ASP A 179 -19.30 7.92 -3.71
CA ASP A 179 -19.45 6.74 -2.84
C ASP A 179 -19.62 5.41 -3.60
N ASP A 180 -19.75 5.45 -4.93
CA ASP A 180 -19.94 4.28 -5.79
C ASP A 180 -18.65 3.51 -6.09
N ILE A 181 -17.49 4.09 -5.76
CA ILE A 181 -16.21 3.46 -6.07
C ILE A 181 -15.84 2.40 -5.04
N ASP A 182 -15.60 1.20 -5.56
CA ASP A 182 -15.01 0.10 -4.80
C ASP A 182 -13.61 0.48 -4.29
N PRO A 183 -13.37 0.47 -2.96
CA PRO A 183 -12.08 0.73 -2.36
C PRO A 183 -10.92 -0.10 -2.95
N ILE A 184 -11.19 -1.34 -3.33
CA ILE A 184 -10.18 -2.26 -3.87
C ILE A 184 -9.77 -1.82 -5.27
N GLU A 185 -10.75 -1.50 -6.13
CA GLU A 185 -10.48 -1.00 -7.49
C GLU A 185 -9.71 0.33 -7.46
N LEU A 186 -10.04 1.22 -6.53
CA LEU A 186 -9.30 2.46 -6.33
C LEU A 186 -7.85 2.17 -5.89
N ASN A 187 -7.65 1.25 -4.95
CA ASN A 187 -6.32 0.87 -4.49
C ASN A 187 -5.47 0.25 -5.62
N MET A 188 -6.08 -0.59 -6.46
CA MET A 188 -5.43 -1.14 -7.65
C MET A 188 -5.03 -0.04 -8.63
N SER A 189 -5.92 0.92 -8.90
CA SER A 189 -5.63 2.03 -9.82
C SER A 189 -4.48 2.92 -9.32
N LEU A 190 -4.35 3.13 -8.01
CA LEU A 190 -3.22 3.86 -7.42
C LEU A 190 -1.87 3.17 -7.60
N TRP A 191 -1.86 1.83 -7.59
CA TRP A 191 -0.66 1.08 -7.93
C TRP A 191 -0.36 1.13 -9.43
N HIS A 192 -1.38 1.02 -10.28
CA HIS A 192 -1.21 1.14 -11.73
C HIS A 192 -0.72 2.53 -12.15
N LEU A 193 -1.19 3.59 -11.47
CA LEU A 193 -0.64 4.93 -11.59
C LEU A 193 0.88 4.93 -11.34
N TYR A 194 1.32 4.32 -10.23
CA TYR A 194 2.75 4.21 -9.95
C TYR A 194 3.48 3.44 -11.07
N ALA A 195 3.01 2.24 -11.41
CA ALA A 195 3.71 1.33 -12.30
C ALA A 195 3.81 1.88 -13.73
N TYR A 196 2.71 2.37 -14.29
CA TYR A 196 2.62 2.68 -15.73
C TYR A 196 2.68 4.17 -16.04
N GLU A 197 2.25 5.04 -15.13
CA GLU A 197 2.28 6.49 -15.39
C GLU A 197 3.51 7.17 -14.81
N ILE A 198 4.04 6.68 -13.68
CA ILE A 198 5.15 7.33 -12.97
C ILE A 198 6.47 6.60 -13.24
N GLN A 199 6.54 5.30 -12.94
CA GLN A 199 7.76 4.51 -13.06
C GLN A 199 8.19 4.35 -14.53
N ASP A 200 7.27 3.97 -15.42
CA ASP A 200 7.57 3.83 -16.85
C ASP A 200 8.05 5.15 -17.48
N LYS A 201 7.45 6.30 -17.15
CA LYS A 201 7.93 7.61 -17.64
C LYS A 201 9.33 7.95 -17.14
N ASN A 202 9.72 7.49 -15.95
CA ASN A 202 11.08 7.63 -15.46
C ASN A 202 12.07 6.71 -16.21
N CYS A 203 11.66 5.49 -16.58
CA CYS A 203 12.47 4.62 -17.45
C CYS A 203 12.73 5.25 -18.83
N TYR A 204 11.74 5.93 -19.42
CA TYR A 204 11.93 6.68 -20.68
C TYR A 204 12.72 7.99 -20.51
N ARG A 205 12.63 8.66 -19.35
CA ARG A 205 13.42 9.89 -19.07
C ARG A 205 14.90 9.63 -18.84
N PHE A 206 15.28 8.45 -18.35
CA PHE A 206 16.69 8.06 -18.18
C PHE A 206 17.29 7.38 -19.42
N SER A 207 16.49 7.00 -20.42
CA SER A 207 16.99 6.31 -21.63
C SER A 207 17.81 7.21 -22.58
N TRP A 208 17.86 8.53 -22.34
CA TRP A 208 18.75 9.46 -23.06
C TRP A 208 20.09 9.72 -22.37
N LYS A 209 20.42 9.05 -21.25
CA LYS A 209 21.73 9.18 -20.58
C LYS A 209 22.47 7.87 -20.31
N ARG A 210 22.05 6.74 -20.87
CA ARG A 210 22.85 5.50 -20.90
C ARG A 210 22.78 4.80 -22.25
N LYS A 211 23.43 5.40 -23.25
CA LYS A 211 24.13 4.58 -24.26
C LYS A 211 25.51 4.25 -23.69
N CYS A 212 25.96 3.04 -23.99
CA CYS A 212 27.20 2.39 -23.55
C CYS A 212 27.13 1.76 -22.16
N PHE A 213 26.54 0.56 -22.07
CA PHE A 213 27.30 -0.61 -21.61
C PHE A 213 26.81 -1.85 -22.37
N THR A 214 27.77 -2.44 -23.07
CA THR A 214 27.68 -3.60 -23.96
C THR A 214 27.71 -4.94 -23.22
N ARG A 215 27.28 -5.99 -23.97
CA ARG A 215 27.67 -7.42 -23.97
C ARG A 215 26.55 -8.36 -23.48
N LYS A 216 26.23 -9.45 -24.19
CA LYS A 216 26.95 -10.18 -25.25
C LYS A 216 26.17 -10.24 -26.55
#